data_AF-A0A929HBL1-F1
#
_entry.id   AF-A0A929HBL1-F1
#
_cell.length_a   1.000
_cell.length_b   1.000
_cell.length_c   1.000
_cell.angle_alpha   90.00
_cell.angle_beta   90.00
_cell.angle_gamma   90.00
#
_symmetry.space_group_name_H-M   'P 1'
#
loop_
_entity.id
_entity.type
_entity.pdbx_description
1 polymer ?
#
loop_
_entity_poly.entity_id
_entity_poly.type
_entity_poly.pdbx_seq_one_letter_code
_entity_poly.pdbx_strand_id
1 'polypeptide(L)'
;MVTQTTKCVTGDAAFAVDRKGVIVLWNPAAEKTFGYPANDALQQKCWKLLCGKDTYSNKYCCKFCPLREMAFQHEAVNGFQASFKTASAGRKQFSISCVTVFDESDNGLFLHVCHPQKETVERSFNEAATKPSAKNHGVSLSRRETEVLTLLADEKSTRQMASMMGISPATVRNHIYNVLRKLRVHTRLEAVMLGKRLNMI
;
A
#
# COMPACT_ATOMS: atom_id res chain seq x y z
N MET A 1 13.24 -5.59 -33.42
CA MET A 1 12.23 -5.05 -32.46
C MET A 1 12.99 -4.32 -31.37
N VAL A 2 12.85 -3.00 -31.29
CA VAL A 2 13.55 -2.17 -30.30
C VAL A 2 12.82 -2.34 -28.98
N THR A 3 13.44 -3.03 -28.01
CA THR A 3 13.00 -3.03 -26.60
C THR A 3 13.21 -1.61 -26.08
N GLN A 4 12.18 -0.77 -26.20
CA GLN A 4 12.19 0.58 -25.66
C GLN A 4 12.37 0.46 -24.15
N THR A 5 13.59 0.71 -23.68
CA THR A 5 13.94 0.58 -22.28
C THR A 5 13.48 1.85 -21.60
N THR A 6 12.29 1.84 -21.01
CA THR A 6 11.75 2.96 -20.22
C THR A 6 12.66 3.19 -19.02
N LYS A 7 13.65 4.09 -19.16
CA LYS A 7 14.53 4.51 -18.07
C LYS A 7 13.75 5.44 -17.14
N CYS A 8 13.40 4.94 -15.96
CA CYS A 8 12.88 5.74 -14.86
C CYS A 8 14.05 6.10 -13.93
N VAL A 9 14.32 7.40 -13.77
CA VAL A 9 15.36 7.92 -12.86
C VAL A 9 14.65 8.78 -11.83
N THR A 10 14.62 8.30 -10.58
CA THR A 10 14.07 9.02 -9.43
C THR A 10 15.08 8.95 -8.29
N GLY A 11 15.04 9.92 -7.36
CA GLY A 11 15.87 9.87 -6.15
C GLY A 11 15.52 8.68 -5.25
N ASP A 12 14.23 8.34 -5.18
CA ASP A 12 13.71 7.21 -4.41
C ASP A 12 13.76 5.89 -5.18
N ALA A 13 13.74 4.78 -4.44
CA ALA A 13 13.63 3.45 -5.03
C ALA A 13 12.30 3.27 -5.75
N ALA A 14 12.34 2.91 -7.02
CA ALA A 14 11.15 2.68 -7.83
C ALA A 14 11.23 1.35 -8.58
N PHE A 15 10.11 0.63 -8.57
CA PHE A 15 9.93 -0.58 -9.38
C PHE A 15 8.51 -0.66 -9.93
N ALA A 16 8.32 -1.31 -11.07
CA ALA A 16 7.00 -1.55 -11.63
C ALA A 16 6.75 -3.04 -11.86
N VAL A 17 5.49 -3.45 -11.76
CA VAL A 17 5.07 -4.81 -12.09
C VAL A 17 3.97 -4.83 -13.14
N ASP A 18 3.96 -5.88 -13.97
CA ASP A 18 2.87 -6.18 -14.89
C ASP A 18 1.63 -6.78 -14.17
N ARG A 19 0.55 -7.06 -14.92
CA ARG A 19 -0.68 -7.69 -14.39
C ARG A 19 -0.42 -9.02 -13.68
N LYS A 20 0.63 -9.75 -14.11
CA LYS A 20 1.06 -11.04 -13.58
C LYS A 20 2.03 -10.90 -12.40
N GLY A 21 2.34 -9.68 -11.96
CA GLY A 21 3.27 -9.38 -10.86
C GLY A 21 4.74 -9.66 -11.18
N VAL A 22 5.12 -9.69 -12.45
CA VAL A 22 6.51 -9.72 -12.92
C VAL A 22 7.10 -8.33 -12.76
N ILE A 23 8.29 -8.20 -12.17
CA ILE A 23 9.04 -6.95 -12.10
C ILE A 23 9.57 -6.64 -13.50
N VAL A 24 9.10 -5.54 -14.07
CA VAL A 24 9.46 -5.09 -15.43
C VAL A 24 10.23 -3.77 -15.44
N LEU A 25 10.31 -3.11 -14.28
CA LEU A 25 11.11 -1.91 -14.07
C LEU A 25 11.79 -1.99 -12.71
N TRP A 26 13.07 -1.64 -12.68
CA TRP A 26 13.89 -1.57 -11.47
C TRP A 26 14.94 -0.47 -11.64
N ASN A 27 14.83 0.62 -10.87
CA ASN A 27 15.72 1.76 -11.03
C ASN A 27 17.02 1.63 -10.19
N PRO A 28 18.07 2.42 -10.46
CA PRO A 28 19.32 2.37 -9.70
C PRO A 28 19.16 2.63 -8.19
N ALA A 29 18.18 3.45 -7.80
CA ALA A 29 17.87 3.69 -6.39
C ALA A 29 17.29 2.44 -5.71
N ALA A 30 16.53 1.62 -6.44
CA ALA A 30 16.01 0.33 -5.99
C ALA A 30 17.14 -0.68 -5.79
N GLU A 31 18.13 -0.72 -6.68
CA GLU A 31 19.33 -1.56 -6.49
C GLU A 31 20.03 -1.24 -5.17
N LYS A 32 20.28 0.05 -4.90
CA LYS A 32 20.90 0.50 -3.64
C LYS A 32 20.02 0.21 -2.42
N THR A 33 18.72 0.41 -2.54
CA THR A 33 17.79 0.35 -1.42
C THR A 33 17.49 -1.09 -0.97
N PHE A 34 17.19 -1.96 -1.94
CA PHE A 34 16.83 -3.34 -1.70
C PHE A 34 18.03 -4.30 -1.76
N GLY A 35 19.13 -3.89 -2.38
CA GLY A 35 20.37 -4.66 -2.50
C GLY A 35 20.35 -5.72 -3.61
N TYR A 36 19.35 -5.71 -4.50
CA TYR A 36 19.29 -6.60 -5.65
C TYR A 36 19.70 -5.85 -6.93
N PRO A 37 20.70 -6.34 -7.69
CA PRO A 37 20.99 -5.84 -9.03
C PRO A 37 19.76 -5.93 -9.93
N ALA A 38 19.62 -5.03 -10.91
CA ALA A 38 18.51 -5.03 -11.85
C ALA A 38 18.39 -6.35 -12.61
N ASN A 39 19.53 -6.97 -12.97
CA ASN A 39 19.56 -8.26 -13.66
C ASN A 39 18.98 -9.41 -12.82
N ASP A 40 19.05 -9.31 -11.49
CA ASP A 40 18.50 -10.30 -10.57
C ASP A 40 17.02 -10.00 -10.25
N ALA A 41 16.63 -8.72 -10.29
CA ALA A 41 15.29 -8.28 -9.94
C ALA A 41 14.31 -8.35 -11.11
N LEU A 42 14.73 -7.97 -12.31
CA LEU A 42 13.91 -7.98 -13.51
C LEU A 42 13.46 -9.40 -13.86
N GLN A 43 12.26 -9.52 -14.43
CA GLN A 43 11.61 -10.79 -14.76
C GLN A 43 11.27 -11.70 -13.55
N GLN A 44 11.65 -11.33 -12.33
CA GLN A 44 11.22 -12.02 -11.13
C GLN A 44 9.78 -11.68 -10.75
N LYS A 45 9.14 -12.61 -10.06
CA LYS A 45 7.87 -12.31 -9.39
C LYS A 45 8.14 -11.46 -8.16
N CYS A 46 7.42 -10.35 -8.01
CA CYS A 46 7.60 -9.45 -6.86
C CYS A 46 7.44 -10.17 -5.51
N TRP A 47 6.58 -11.19 -5.43
CA TRP A 47 6.40 -12.00 -4.23
C TRP A 47 7.48 -13.04 -3.95
N LYS A 48 8.30 -13.38 -4.94
CA LYS A 48 9.48 -14.23 -4.74
C LYS A 48 10.67 -13.39 -4.23
N LEU A 49 10.86 -12.21 -4.81
CA LEU A 49 11.99 -11.34 -4.50
C LEU A 49 11.76 -10.50 -3.23
N LEU A 50 10.68 -9.70 -3.23
CA LEU A 50 10.44 -8.68 -2.21
C LEU A 50 9.62 -9.17 -1.02
N CYS A 51 8.81 -10.21 -1.21
CA CYS A 51 8.02 -10.83 -0.13
C CYS A 51 7.27 -9.80 0.74
N GLY A 52 6.67 -8.78 0.12
CA GLY A 52 6.10 -7.61 0.79
C GLY A 52 5.03 -7.95 1.82
N LYS A 53 5.09 -7.29 2.98
CA LYS A 53 4.12 -7.42 4.07
C LYS A 53 3.62 -6.07 4.54
N ASP A 54 2.42 -6.02 5.10
CA ASP A 54 1.92 -4.85 5.83
C ASP A 54 2.55 -4.71 7.23
N THR A 55 2.11 -3.71 7.99
CA THR A 55 2.52 -3.45 9.38
C THR A 55 2.05 -4.52 10.37
N TYR A 56 1.08 -5.36 10.01
CA TYR A 56 0.58 -6.50 10.80
C TYR A 56 1.16 -7.84 10.33
N SER A 57 2.19 -7.81 9.49
CA SER A 57 2.82 -8.99 8.89
C SER A 57 1.99 -9.79 7.89
N ASN A 58 0.84 -9.29 7.42
CA ASN A 58 0.08 -9.90 6.32
C ASN A 58 0.85 -9.76 5.01
N LYS A 59 0.86 -10.79 4.15
CA LYS A 59 1.56 -10.77 2.86
C LYS A 59 0.76 -9.99 1.80
N TYR A 60 1.34 -8.91 1.28
CA TYR A 60 0.84 -8.19 0.09
C TYR A 60 1.38 -8.78 -1.20
N CYS A 61 2.69 -9.03 -1.26
CA CYS A 61 3.26 -9.66 -2.42
C CYS A 61 2.91 -11.15 -2.35
N CYS A 62 1.87 -11.53 -3.07
CA CYS A 62 1.48 -12.90 -3.33
C CYS A 62 0.93 -13.02 -4.76
N LYS A 63 0.57 -14.24 -5.17
CA LYS A 63 -0.05 -14.50 -6.47
C LYS A 63 -1.31 -13.65 -6.68
N PHE A 64 -2.06 -13.40 -5.61
CA PHE A 64 -3.29 -12.59 -5.60
C PHE A 64 -3.09 -11.32 -4.77
N CYS A 65 -2.25 -10.41 -5.26
CA CYS A 65 -2.02 -9.13 -4.59
C CYS A 65 -3.26 -8.23 -4.78
N PRO A 66 -4.00 -7.88 -3.73
CA PRO A 66 -5.22 -7.07 -3.86
C PRO A 66 -4.94 -5.68 -4.41
N LEU A 67 -3.78 -5.09 -4.10
CA LEU A 67 -3.39 -3.77 -4.61
C LEU A 67 -3.13 -3.81 -6.12
N ARG A 68 -2.56 -4.91 -6.60
CA ARG A 68 -2.37 -5.13 -8.03
C ARG A 68 -3.71 -5.36 -8.72
N GLU A 69 -4.61 -6.11 -8.10
CA GLU A 69 -5.95 -6.32 -8.65
C GLU A 69 -6.72 -5.00 -8.80
N MET A 70 -6.75 -4.17 -7.75
CA MET A 70 -7.33 -2.82 -7.79
C MET A 70 -6.72 -1.98 -8.93
N ALA A 71 -5.38 -1.92 -8.97
CA ALA A 71 -4.65 -1.14 -9.96
C ALA A 71 -5.06 -1.49 -11.40
N PHE A 72 -5.18 -2.79 -11.71
CA PHE A 72 -5.53 -3.30 -13.03
C PHE A 72 -7.05 -3.38 -13.29
N GLN A 73 -7.87 -2.95 -12.34
CA GLN A 73 -9.30 -2.66 -12.51
C GLN A 73 -9.56 -1.15 -12.64
N HIS A 74 -8.51 -0.35 -12.87
CA HIS A 74 -8.55 1.12 -12.92
C HIS A 74 -9.04 1.77 -11.61
N GLU A 75 -8.94 1.05 -10.49
CA GLU A 75 -9.20 1.64 -9.18
C GLU A 75 -7.95 2.33 -8.63
N ALA A 76 -8.16 3.45 -7.93
CA ALA A 76 -7.08 4.18 -7.30
C ALA A 76 -6.48 3.37 -6.12
N VAL A 77 -5.16 3.18 -6.15
CA VAL A 77 -4.41 2.60 -5.03
C VAL A 77 -3.82 3.70 -4.17
N ASN A 78 -4.40 3.90 -2.99
CA ASN A 78 -3.88 4.84 -2.01
C ASN A 78 -2.51 4.40 -1.47
N GLY A 79 -1.66 5.36 -1.13
CA GLY A 79 -0.35 5.08 -0.54
C GLY A 79 -0.46 4.30 0.77
N PHE A 80 0.40 3.31 0.95
CA PHE A 80 0.37 2.35 2.05
C PHE A 80 1.76 2.09 2.62
N GLN A 81 1.83 1.57 3.84
CA GLN A 81 3.10 1.13 4.41
C GLN A 81 3.31 -0.36 4.14
N ALA A 82 4.54 -0.72 3.77
CA ALA A 82 4.93 -2.11 3.59
C ALA A 82 6.39 -2.33 3.99
N SER A 83 6.68 -3.53 4.47
CA SER A 83 8.04 -4.03 4.58
C SER A 83 8.39 -4.91 3.40
N PHE A 84 9.59 -4.75 2.84
CA PHE A 84 10.14 -5.62 1.80
C PHE A 84 11.41 -6.31 2.26
N LYS A 85 11.61 -7.55 1.82
CA LYS A 85 12.86 -8.31 1.99
C LYS A 85 13.96 -7.63 1.18
N THR A 86 15.13 -7.45 1.78
CA THR A 86 16.35 -6.98 1.12
C THR A 86 17.33 -8.13 0.95
N ALA A 87 18.35 -7.94 0.09
CA ALA A 87 19.39 -8.95 -0.13
C ALA A 87 20.20 -9.25 1.14
N SER A 88 20.39 -8.26 2.01
CA SER A 88 21.19 -8.34 3.24
C SER A 88 20.50 -9.06 4.42
N ALA A 89 19.78 -10.16 4.15
CA ALA A 89 19.01 -10.98 5.11
C ALA A 89 17.91 -10.28 5.95
N GLY A 90 17.76 -8.96 5.85
CA GLY A 90 16.77 -8.16 6.59
C GLY A 90 15.49 -7.84 5.81
N ARG A 91 14.59 -7.11 6.48
CA ARG A 91 13.44 -6.43 5.87
C ARG A 91 13.52 -4.95 6.21
N LYS A 92 13.21 -4.08 5.25
CA LYS A 92 13.13 -2.63 5.46
C LYS A 92 11.70 -2.14 5.30
N GLN A 93 11.33 -1.12 6.07
CA GLN A 93 10.00 -0.49 6.06
C GLN A 93 9.96 0.70 5.10
N PHE A 94 8.87 0.81 4.35
CA PHE A 94 8.68 1.85 3.34
C PHE A 94 7.28 2.44 3.40
N SER A 95 7.18 3.73 3.07
CA SER A 95 5.93 4.33 2.61
C SER A 95 5.87 4.22 1.09
N ILE A 96 4.85 3.53 0.59
CA ILE A 96 4.67 3.24 -0.84
C ILE A 96 3.65 4.20 -1.42
N SER A 97 4.03 4.88 -2.49
CA SER A 97 3.10 5.56 -3.40
C SER A 97 3.00 4.76 -4.68
N CYS A 98 1.79 4.60 -5.21
CA CYS A 98 1.55 3.82 -6.40
C CYS A 98 0.87 4.63 -7.50
N VAL A 99 1.26 4.35 -8.74
CA VAL A 99 0.61 4.88 -9.94
C VAL A 99 0.47 3.72 -10.93
N THR A 100 -0.68 3.62 -11.59
CA THR A 100 -0.88 2.67 -12.68
C THR A 100 -0.96 3.43 -13.98
N VAL A 101 -0.16 3.03 -14.97
CA VAL A 101 -0.20 3.58 -16.33
C VAL A 101 -0.64 2.47 -17.28
N PHE A 102 -1.45 2.80 -18.27
CA PHE A 102 -1.93 1.87 -19.30
C PHE A 102 -1.54 2.39 -20.67
N ASP A 103 -1.21 1.50 -21.60
CA ASP A 103 -1.12 1.84 -23.03
C ASP A 103 -2.50 1.79 -23.70
N GLU A 104 -2.55 2.09 -25.00
CA GLU A 104 -3.79 2.06 -25.81
C GLU A 104 -4.42 0.67 -25.92
N SER A 105 -3.66 -0.40 -25.60
CA SER A 105 -4.09 -1.80 -25.64
C SER A 105 -4.47 -2.35 -24.27
N ASP A 106 -4.65 -1.49 -23.25
CA ASP A 106 -4.93 -1.85 -21.86
C ASP A 106 -3.82 -2.69 -21.17
N ASN A 107 -2.58 -2.60 -21.68
CA ASN A 107 -1.44 -3.15 -20.98
C ASN A 107 -0.99 -2.17 -19.89
N GLY A 108 -1.32 -2.52 -18.66
CA GLY A 108 -0.97 -1.72 -17.49
C GLY A 108 0.42 -2.03 -16.91
N LEU A 109 1.05 -1.01 -16.33
CA LEU A 109 2.20 -1.10 -15.43
C LEU A 109 1.83 -0.51 -14.07
N PHE A 110 2.01 -1.28 -13.00
CA PHE A 110 1.77 -0.85 -11.63
C PHE A 110 3.08 -0.41 -10.97
N LEU A 111 3.35 0.89 -10.98
CA LEU A 111 4.55 1.54 -10.46
C LEU A 111 4.46 1.74 -8.95
N HIS A 112 5.55 1.44 -8.25
CA HIS A 112 5.73 1.63 -6.82
C HIS A 112 6.92 2.56 -6.60
N VAL A 113 6.69 3.68 -5.92
CA VAL A 113 7.75 4.57 -5.43
C VAL A 113 7.87 4.34 -3.92
N CYS A 114 9.05 3.93 -3.48
CA CYS A 114 9.31 3.42 -2.14
C CYS A 114 10.16 4.43 -1.37
N HIS A 115 9.54 5.11 -0.41
CA HIS A 115 10.21 6.08 0.46
C HIS A 115 10.66 5.34 1.73
N PRO A 116 11.97 5.25 2.02
CA PRO A 116 12.45 4.59 3.23
C PRO A 116 11.88 5.26 4.48
N GLN A 117 11.42 4.47 5.44
CA GLN A 117 11.17 4.98 6.78
C GLN A 117 12.46 4.86 7.61
N LYS A 118 12.83 5.92 8.34
CA LYS A 118 13.93 5.84 9.29
C LYS A 118 13.61 4.74 10.30
N GLU A 119 14.53 3.78 10.47
CA GLU A 119 14.48 2.81 11.55
C GLU A 119 14.46 3.59 12.85
N THR A 120 13.28 3.70 13.46
CA THR A 120 13.20 4.16 14.83
C THR A 120 13.63 2.96 15.65
N VAL A 121 14.90 2.94 16.04
CA VAL A 121 15.42 1.97 17.02
C VAL A 121 14.39 1.89 18.14
N GLU A 122 13.90 0.67 18.41
CA GLU A 122 12.99 0.38 19.52
C GLU A 122 13.59 0.95 20.80
N ARG A 123 13.17 2.16 21.17
CA ARG A 123 13.29 2.64 22.54
C ARG A 123 11.96 2.33 23.18
N SER A 124 12.05 1.44 24.15
CA SER A 124 11.06 1.07 25.15
C SER A 124 10.02 2.16 25.41
N PHE A 125 8.77 1.71 25.54
CA PHE A 125 7.65 2.43 26.14
C PHE A 125 8.10 3.49 27.15
N ASN A 126 7.85 4.76 26.82
CA ASN A 126 7.35 5.73 27.78
C ASN A 126 6.82 6.99 27.10
N GLU A 127 5.64 7.40 27.57
CA GLU A 127 4.93 8.61 27.21
C GLU A 127 5.80 9.86 27.35
N ALA A 128 5.75 10.71 26.33
CA ALA A 128 5.89 12.14 26.53
C ALA A 128 5.04 12.87 25.49
N ALA A 129 3.91 13.37 25.99
CA ALA A 129 2.98 14.28 25.37
C ALA A 129 3.62 15.27 24.37
N THR A 130 3.13 15.26 23.15
CA THR A 130 3.01 16.49 22.36
C THR A 130 1.53 16.70 22.06
N LYS A 131 0.92 17.61 22.84
CA LYS A 131 -0.44 18.12 22.61
C LYS A 131 -0.57 18.60 21.16
N PRO A 132 -1.52 18.08 20.35
CA PRO A 132 -1.86 18.72 19.09
C PRO A 132 -2.79 19.88 19.37
N SER A 133 -2.32 21.07 19.01
CA SER A 133 -3.08 22.31 18.92
C SER A 133 -4.42 22.08 18.20
N ALA A 134 -5.49 22.57 18.82
CA ALA A 134 -6.82 22.62 18.25
C ALA A 134 -6.85 23.53 17.02
N LYS A 135 -6.68 22.96 15.83
CA LYS A 135 -7.11 23.57 14.57
C LYS A 135 -7.68 22.50 13.64
N ASN A 136 -8.99 22.57 13.42
CA ASN A 136 -9.77 21.83 12.43
C ASN A 136 -9.01 21.66 11.10
N HIS A 137 -8.42 20.49 10.88
CA HIS A 137 -8.04 20.01 9.56
C HIS A 137 -8.86 18.75 9.35
N GLY A 138 -9.97 18.87 8.61
CA GLY A 138 -10.93 17.80 8.38
C GLY A 138 -10.21 16.55 7.86
N VAL A 139 -10.35 15.45 8.59
CA VAL A 139 -9.90 14.15 8.10
C VAL A 139 -10.79 13.80 6.91
N SER A 140 -10.22 13.75 5.71
CA SER A 140 -10.95 13.43 4.48
C SER A 140 -10.70 11.98 4.08
N LEU A 141 -11.77 11.18 4.09
CA LEU A 141 -11.79 9.81 3.58
C LEU A 141 -12.19 9.81 2.10
N SER A 142 -11.65 8.88 1.33
CA SER A 142 -12.11 8.66 -0.04
C SER A 142 -13.52 8.06 -0.04
N ARG A 143 -14.22 8.12 -1.17
CA ARG A 143 -15.55 7.51 -1.32
C ARG A 143 -15.59 6.04 -0.86
N ARG A 144 -14.59 5.24 -1.26
CA ARG A 144 -14.48 3.82 -0.86
C ARG A 144 -14.17 3.66 0.63
N GLU A 145 -13.37 4.54 1.21
CA GLU A 145 -13.07 4.51 2.64
C GLU A 145 -14.28 4.91 3.49
N THR A 146 -15.05 5.92 3.07
CA THR A 146 -16.33 6.28 3.69
C THR A 146 -17.33 5.14 3.57
N GLU A 147 -17.45 4.52 2.38
CA GLU A 147 -18.28 3.33 2.16
C GLU A 147 -17.91 2.18 3.12
N VAL A 148 -16.60 1.89 3.28
CA VAL A 148 -16.13 0.92 4.27
C VAL A 148 -16.47 1.35 5.70
N LEU A 149 -16.29 2.62 6.06
CA LEU A 149 -16.61 3.12 7.39
C LEU A 149 -18.11 2.99 7.71
N THR A 150 -18.99 3.25 6.74
CA THR A 150 -20.44 3.03 6.86
C THR A 150 -20.75 1.55 7.06
N LEU A 151 -20.18 0.67 6.23
CA LEU A 151 -20.42 -0.77 6.36
C LEU A 151 -19.87 -1.37 7.66
N LEU A 152 -18.79 -0.79 8.20
CA LEU A 152 -18.31 -1.12 9.54
C LEU A 152 -19.31 -0.70 10.63
N ALA A 153 -19.96 0.46 10.49
CA ALA A 153 -21.00 0.92 11.40
C ALA A 153 -22.27 0.06 11.34
N ASP A 154 -22.55 -0.53 10.16
CA ASP A 154 -23.62 -1.51 9.94
C ASP A 154 -23.22 -2.95 10.33
N GLU A 155 -22.10 -3.10 11.05
CA GLU A 155 -21.58 -4.36 11.58
C GLU A 155 -21.32 -5.44 10.51
N LYS A 156 -21.08 -5.05 9.25
CA LYS A 156 -20.82 -6.00 8.18
C LYS A 156 -19.47 -6.68 8.36
N SER A 157 -19.43 -7.99 8.14
CA SER A 157 -18.17 -8.73 8.09
C SER A 157 -17.36 -8.38 6.84
N THR A 158 -16.05 -8.61 6.87
CA THR A 158 -15.16 -8.37 5.72
C THR A 158 -15.62 -9.09 4.45
N ARG A 159 -16.22 -10.28 4.56
CA ARG A 159 -16.75 -11.01 3.40
C ARG A 159 -18.04 -10.38 2.85
N GLN A 160 -18.94 -9.94 3.73
CA GLN A 160 -20.16 -9.24 3.31
C GLN A 160 -19.84 -7.92 2.64
N MET A 161 -18.94 -7.12 3.24
CA MET A 161 -18.44 -5.88 2.65
C MET A 161 -17.84 -6.13 1.26
N ALA A 162 -17.03 -7.18 1.11
CA ALA A 162 -16.42 -7.54 -0.16
C ALA A 162 -17.47 -7.83 -1.24
N SER A 163 -18.50 -8.62 -0.88
CA SER A 163 -19.62 -8.93 -1.76
C SER A 163 -20.43 -7.69 -2.14
N MET A 164 -20.67 -6.78 -1.19
CA MET A 164 -21.45 -5.55 -1.40
C MET A 164 -20.70 -4.54 -2.28
N MET A 165 -19.39 -4.44 -2.10
CA MET A 165 -18.54 -3.48 -2.80
C MET A 165 -18.01 -4.00 -4.15
N GLY A 166 -18.21 -5.28 -4.46
CA GLY A 166 -17.72 -5.92 -5.69
C GLY A 166 -16.20 -6.14 -5.73
N ILE A 167 -15.55 -6.27 -4.57
CA ILE A 167 -14.09 -6.35 -4.44
C ILE A 167 -13.67 -7.54 -3.57
N SER A 168 -12.37 -7.86 -3.52
CA SER A 168 -11.90 -8.99 -2.70
C SER A 168 -11.95 -8.70 -1.18
N PRO A 169 -12.08 -9.72 -0.31
CA PRO A 169 -11.96 -9.55 1.15
C PRO A 169 -10.61 -9.00 1.61
N ALA A 170 -9.55 -9.17 0.81
CA ALA A 170 -8.25 -8.56 1.08
C ALA A 170 -8.27 -7.05 0.78
N THR A 171 -8.95 -6.65 -0.29
CA THR A 171 -9.17 -5.24 -0.65
C THR A 171 -9.95 -4.50 0.43
N VAL A 172 -11.02 -5.11 0.96
CA VAL A 172 -11.76 -4.56 2.10
C VAL A 172 -10.86 -4.38 3.33
N ARG A 173 -10.02 -5.36 3.67
CA ARG A 173 -9.07 -5.22 4.80
C ARG A 173 -8.11 -4.04 4.60
N ASN A 174 -7.68 -3.78 3.37
CA ASN A 174 -6.84 -2.62 3.07
C ASN A 174 -7.59 -1.31 3.23
N HIS A 175 -8.83 -1.23 2.78
CA HIS A 175 -9.66 -0.05 3.00
C HIS A 175 -9.89 0.20 4.49
N ILE A 176 -10.19 -0.85 5.28
CA ILE A 176 -10.30 -0.75 6.75
C ILE A 176 -9.00 -0.20 7.32
N TYR A 177 -7.85 -0.77 6.95
CA TYR A 177 -6.54 -0.29 7.41
C TYR A 177 -6.31 1.20 7.11
N ASN A 178 -6.64 1.65 5.90
CA ASN A 178 -6.48 3.04 5.52
C ASN A 178 -7.43 3.97 6.28
N VAL A 179 -8.66 3.55 6.54
CA VAL A 179 -9.61 4.26 7.42
C VAL A 179 -9.01 4.43 8.82
N LEU A 180 -8.54 3.34 9.44
CA LEU A 180 -7.93 3.39 10.78
C LEU A 180 -6.72 4.33 10.80
N ARG A 181 -5.84 4.23 9.80
CA ARG A 181 -4.64 5.07 9.68
C ARG A 181 -4.97 6.55 9.52
N LYS A 182 -5.92 6.90 8.65
CA LYS A 182 -6.33 8.30 8.40
C LYS A 182 -7.04 8.91 9.59
N LEU A 183 -7.87 8.13 10.27
CA LEU A 183 -8.54 8.53 11.50
C LEU A 183 -7.62 8.51 12.74
N ARG A 184 -6.40 7.96 12.61
CA ARG A 184 -5.42 7.79 13.69
C ARG A 184 -5.96 6.99 14.88
N VAL A 185 -6.65 5.90 14.57
CA VAL A 185 -7.24 4.96 15.54
C VAL A 185 -6.70 3.55 15.29
N HIS A 186 -6.87 2.68 16.27
CA HIS A 186 -6.29 1.34 16.25
C HIS A 186 -7.35 0.24 16.09
N THR A 187 -8.63 0.55 16.37
CA THR A 187 -9.72 -0.43 16.25
C THR A 187 -10.84 0.03 15.32
N ARG A 188 -11.57 -0.94 14.78
CA ARG A 188 -12.77 -0.69 13.95
C ARG A 188 -13.82 0.10 14.72
N LEU A 189 -13.99 -0.22 16.00
CA LEU A 189 -14.95 0.45 16.87
C LEU A 189 -14.58 1.92 17.09
N GLU A 190 -13.30 2.21 17.37
CA GLU A 190 -12.81 3.58 17.48
C GLU A 190 -13.04 4.38 16.19
N ALA A 191 -12.82 3.76 15.02
CA ALA A 191 -13.08 4.40 13.74
C ALA A 191 -14.55 4.75 13.55
N VAL A 192 -15.47 3.83 13.85
CA VAL A 192 -16.91 4.06 13.78
C VAL A 192 -17.33 5.18 14.73
N MET A 193 -16.85 5.15 15.98
CA MET A 193 -17.17 6.16 16.99
C MET A 193 -16.68 7.55 16.59
N LEU A 194 -15.46 7.65 16.06
CA LEU A 194 -14.90 8.91 15.58
C LEU A 194 -15.61 9.39 14.31
N GLY A 195 -15.93 8.49 13.38
CA GLY A 195 -16.69 8.79 12.16
C GLY A 195 -18.04 9.43 12.44
N LYS A 196 -18.80 8.87 13.39
CA LYS A 196 -20.07 9.44 13.87
C LYS A 196 -19.88 10.81 14.51
N ARG A 197 -18.87 10.96 15.39
CA ARG A 197 -18.57 12.24 16.06
C ARG A 197 -18.23 13.36 15.07
N LEU A 198 -17.57 13.02 13.97
CA LEU A 198 -17.16 13.94 12.91
C LEU A 198 -18.21 14.10 11.80
N ASN A 199 -19.40 13.50 11.94
CA ASN A 199 -20.48 13.50 10.94
C ASN A 199 -20.02 13.03 9.55
N MET A 200 -19.13 12.03 9.52
CA MET A 200 -18.67 11.41 8.27
C MET A 200 -19.59 10.27 7.83
N ILE A 201 -20.32 9.70 8.79
CA ILE A 201 -21.30 8.61 8.70
C ILE A 201 -22.36 8.78 9.78
#